data_AF-A0A914CA38-F1
#
_entry.id   AF-A0A914CA38-F1
#
_cell.length_a   1.000
_cell.length_b   1.000
_cell.length_c   1.000
_cell.angle_alpha   90.00
_cell.angle_beta   90.00
_cell.angle_gamma   90.00
#
_symmetry.space_group_name_H-M   'P 1'
#
loop_
_entity.id
_entity.type
_entity.pdbx_description
1 polymer ?
#
loop_
_entity_poly.entity_id
_entity_poly.type
_entity_poly.pdbx_seq_one_letter_code
_entity_poly.pdbx_strand_id
1 'polypeptide(L)'
;MRSLRIHTYEDPNSGTEEKLVQFAAPSVDLGHVVANSGQIFGAKGQNLKIEGSRVIINGGINGTRLVLQDSKCRFDNLDQFQVVNGLGKILFSAQHPFVTIDNKIKQIAANYIITNKIRSPIDEDLIIKAENANLRGNGGVQMEAKKFNLTAATSINLKTSTDGTIRINGKRLFLGNRFRLLEVSTSPALTASLEAFRVCICNGVRPKLFIVDGNKNCSAATTVCK
;
A
#
# COMPACT_ATOMS: atom_id res chain seq x y z
N MET A 1 -22.93 29.91 -53.65
CA MET A 1 -21.90 30.72 -52.94
C MET A 1 -22.50 31.76 -51.99
N ARG A 2 -23.50 31.42 -51.15
CA ARG A 2 -24.09 32.36 -50.16
C ARG A 2 -23.63 32.12 -48.71
N SER A 3 -22.78 31.12 -48.49
CA SER A 3 -22.46 30.57 -47.17
C SER A 3 -21.07 30.94 -46.66
N LEU A 4 -20.31 31.72 -47.44
CA LEU A 4 -18.94 32.12 -47.18
C LEU A 4 -18.86 33.65 -47.24
N ARG A 5 -18.35 34.27 -46.19
CA ARG A 5 -18.05 35.71 -46.12
C ARG A 5 -16.56 35.87 -45.85
N ILE A 6 -15.93 36.77 -46.57
CA ILE A 6 -14.51 37.09 -46.36
C ILE A 6 -14.47 38.46 -45.69
N HIS A 7 -13.82 38.52 -44.53
CA HIS A 7 -13.57 39.73 -43.78
C HIS A 7 -12.09 40.05 -43.79
N THR A 8 -11.73 41.31 -43.69
CA THR A 8 -10.38 41.74 -43.38
C THR A 8 -10.29 41.96 -41.87
N TYR A 9 -9.31 41.34 -41.24
CA TYR A 9 -8.99 41.49 -39.82
C TYR A 9 -7.60 42.12 -39.71
N GLU A 10 -7.49 43.25 -39.02
CA GLU A 10 -6.20 43.85 -38.71
C GLU A 10 -5.69 43.25 -37.39
N ASP A 11 -4.55 42.57 -37.44
CA ASP A 11 -3.93 42.00 -36.24
C ASP A 11 -3.41 43.16 -35.36
N PRO A 12 -3.94 43.32 -34.13
CA PRO A 12 -3.56 44.41 -33.24
C PRO A 12 -2.09 44.36 -32.78
N ASN A 13 -1.41 43.22 -32.92
CA ASN A 13 -0.01 43.09 -32.51
C ASN A 13 0.98 43.39 -33.63
N SER A 14 0.64 43.08 -34.88
CA SER A 14 1.54 43.21 -36.04
C SER A 14 1.14 44.34 -37.00
N GLY A 15 -0.08 44.86 -36.90
CA GLY A 15 -0.62 45.87 -37.80
C GLY A 15 -0.85 45.37 -39.23
N THR A 16 -0.76 44.05 -39.46
CA THR A 16 -0.98 43.45 -40.78
C THR A 16 -2.44 43.07 -40.98
N GLU A 17 -2.99 43.37 -42.16
CA GLU A 17 -4.32 42.93 -42.56
C GLU A 17 -4.31 41.46 -43.01
N GLU A 18 -5.07 40.62 -42.32
CA GLU A 18 -5.31 39.22 -42.67
C GLU A 18 -6.72 39.02 -43.22
N LYS A 19 -6.89 38.10 -44.17
CA LYS A 19 -8.19 37.71 -44.71
C LYS A 19 -8.79 36.57 -43.88
N LEU A 20 -9.90 36.86 -43.23
CA LEU A 20 -10.63 35.93 -42.37
C LEU A 20 -11.83 35.35 -43.13
N VAL A 21 -11.97 34.03 -43.14
CA VAL A 21 -13.09 33.34 -43.78
C VAL A 21 -14.15 33.01 -42.72
N GLN A 22 -15.31 33.66 -42.82
CA GLN A 22 -16.48 33.35 -42.00
C GLN A 22 -17.44 32.44 -42.77
N PHE A 23 -17.79 31.33 -42.14
CA PHE A 23 -18.84 30.44 -42.61
C PHE A 23 -20.18 30.93 -42.05
N ALA A 24 -21.04 31.48 -42.92
CA ALA A 24 -22.30 32.13 -42.54
C ALA A 24 -23.51 31.17 -42.50
N ALA A 25 -23.32 29.89 -42.83
CA ALA A 25 -24.36 28.88 -42.74
C ALA A 25 -24.48 28.33 -41.30
N PRO A 26 -25.69 27.95 -40.86
CA PRO A 26 -25.94 27.45 -39.50
C PRO A 26 -25.23 26.11 -39.21
N SER A 27 -24.98 25.31 -40.24
CA SER A 27 -24.13 24.12 -40.17
C SER A 27 -23.20 24.09 -41.39
N VAL A 28 -21.91 23.91 -41.13
CA VAL A 28 -20.89 23.73 -42.18
C VAL A 28 -19.99 22.59 -41.77
N ASP A 29 -19.98 21.54 -42.58
CA ASP A 29 -19.01 20.45 -42.46
C ASP A 29 -17.77 20.82 -43.26
N LEU A 30 -16.66 21.06 -42.55
CA LEU A 30 -15.39 21.43 -43.14
C LEU A 30 -14.45 20.22 -43.30
N GLY A 31 -14.87 19.02 -42.87
CA GLY A 31 -14.01 17.85 -42.83
C GLY A 31 -12.72 18.10 -42.03
N HIS A 32 -11.56 17.89 -42.67
CA HIS A 32 -10.25 18.08 -42.05
C HIS A 32 -9.70 19.48 -42.34
N VAL A 33 -9.73 20.36 -41.35
CA VAL A 33 -9.19 21.72 -41.43
C VAL A 33 -7.85 21.78 -40.70
N VAL A 34 -6.81 22.23 -41.41
CA VAL A 34 -5.51 22.55 -40.83
C VAL A 34 -5.30 24.06 -40.96
N ALA A 35 -5.27 24.75 -39.83
CA ALA A 35 -4.89 26.16 -39.81
C ALA A 35 -3.36 26.27 -39.94
N ASN A 36 -2.85 26.83 -41.05
CA ASN A 36 -1.41 26.98 -41.27
C ASN A 36 -0.74 27.86 -40.20
N SER A 37 -1.46 28.84 -39.65
CA SER A 37 -0.98 29.65 -38.52
C SER A 37 -1.00 28.91 -37.18
N GLY A 38 -1.67 27.75 -37.11
CA GLY A 38 -1.93 27.04 -35.86
C GLY A 38 -2.90 27.77 -34.92
N GLN A 39 -3.49 28.89 -35.35
CA GLN A 39 -4.31 29.75 -34.52
C GLN A 39 -5.78 29.65 -34.95
N ILE A 40 -6.66 29.46 -33.96
CA ILE A 40 -8.12 29.46 -34.13
C ILE A 40 -8.67 30.55 -33.22
N PHE A 41 -9.37 31.52 -33.80
CA PHE A 41 -9.94 32.66 -33.08
C PHE A 41 -11.46 32.56 -33.04
N GLY A 42 -12.04 32.87 -31.88
CA GLY A 42 -13.46 33.20 -31.79
C GLY A 42 -13.71 34.62 -32.29
N ALA A 43 -14.90 34.89 -32.81
CA ALA A 43 -15.28 36.26 -33.17
C ALA A 43 -15.26 37.17 -31.93
N LYS A 44 -14.93 38.46 -32.12
CA LYS A 44 -14.86 39.44 -31.02
C LYS A 44 -16.18 39.47 -30.25
N GLY A 45 -16.12 39.21 -28.94
CA GLY A 45 -17.29 39.17 -28.05
C GLY A 45 -18.11 37.88 -28.12
N GLN A 46 -17.66 36.87 -28.86
CA GLN A 46 -18.31 35.55 -28.91
C GLN A 46 -17.41 34.48 -28.26
N ASN A 47 -18.05 33.55 -27.56
CA ASN A 47 -17.33 32.43 -26.96
C ASN A 47 -16.93 31.43 -28.04
N LEU A 48 -15.66 31.04 -28.05
CA LEU A 48 -15.20 29.88 -28.83
C LEU A 48 -15.64 28.61 -28.10
N LYS A 49 -16.59 27.87 -28.68
CA LYS A 49 -17.04 26.57 -28.17
C LYS A 49 -16.45 25.46 -29.03
N ILE A 50 -15.61 24.62 -28.44
CA ILE A 50 -15.04 23.43 -29.10
C ILE A 50 -15.69 22.21 -28.49
N GLU A 51 -16.40 21.43 -29.31
CA GLU A 51 -17.01 20.16 -28.93
C GLU A 51 -16.42 19.04 -29.76
N GLY A 52 -16.04 17.94 -29.12
CA GLY A 52 -15.51 16.78 -29.80
C GLY A 52 -15.40 15.58 -28.86
N SER A 53 -15.47 14.37 -29.42
CA SER A 53 -15.26 13.12 -28.68
C SER A 53 -13.84 13.03 -28.11
N ARG A 54 -12.88 13.68 -28.77
CA ARG A 54 -11.49 13.78 -28.36
C ARG A 54 -10.94 15.15 -28.74
N VAL A 55 -10.60 15.96 -27.74
CA VAL A 55 -9.92 17.25 -27.92
C VAL A 55 -8.49 17.12 -27.44
N ILE A 56 -7.54 17.50 -28.30
CA ILE A 56 -6.10 17.45 -27.99
C ILE A 56 -5.55 18.87 -28.17
N ILE A 57 -5.01 19.43 -27.10
CA ILE A 57 -4.32 20.72 -27.11
C ILE A 57 -2.85 20.45 -26.87
N ASN A 58 -2.02 20.70 -27.88
CA ASN A 58 -0.57 20.55 -27.80
C ASN A 58 0.06 21.93 -27.56
N GLY A 59 0.91 22.03 -26.55
CA GLY A 59 1.80 23.18 -26.36
C GLY A 59 2.94 23.15 -27.38
N GLY A 60 3.33 24.33 -27.87
CA GLY A 60 4.21 24.45 -29.04
C GLY A 60 5.60 23.82 -28.87
N ILE A 61 6.35 24.22 -27.83
CA ILE A 61 7.81 23.96 -27.79
C ILE A 61 8.16 22.66 -27.05
N ASN A 62 7.41 22.29 -26.00
CA ASN A 62 7.76 21.16 -25.12
C ASN A 62 6.85 19.94 -25.27
N GLY A 63 5.96 19.91 -26.26
CA GLY A 63 5.05 18.77 -26.45
C GLY A 63 4.13 18.50 -25.25
N THR A 64 3.96 19.48 -24.35
CA THR A 64 2.96 19.43 -23.28
C THR A 64 1.61 19.20 -23.92
N ARG A 65 0.83 18.26 -23.40
CA ARG A 65 -0.40 17.87 -24.08
C ARG A 65 -1.53 17.75 -23.08
N LEU A 66 -2.62 18.47 -23.37
CA LEU A 66 -3.89 18.32 -22.70
C LEU A 66 -4.81 17.48 -23.60
N VAL A 67 -5.26 16.34 -23.08
CA VAL A 67 -6.22 15.46 -23.76
C VAL A 67 -7.52 15.43 -22.96
N LEU A 68 -8.60 15.86 -23.61
CA LEU A 68 -9.97 15.72 -23.10
C LEU A 68 -10.64 14.61 -23.91
N GLN A 69 -10.90 13.48 -23.28
CA GLN A 69 -11.51 12.31 -23.92
C GLN A 69 -12.26 11.47 -22.89
N ASP A 70 -13.46 10.98 -23.23
CA ASP A 70 -14.23 10.01 -22.40
C ASP A 70 -14.39 10.46 -20.94
N SER A 71 -14.72 11.74 -20.74
CA SER A 71 -14.84 12.38 -19.41
C SER A 71 -13.56 12.38 -18.57
N LYS A 72 -12.41 12.13 -19.18
CA LYS A 72 -11.08 12.20 -18.55
C LYS A 72 -10.32 13.41 -19.10
N CYS A 73 -9.69 14.13 -18.19
CA CYS A 73 -8.73 15.19 -18.48
C CYS A 73 -7.34 14.65 -18.18
N ARG A 74 -6.51 14.50 -19.22
CA ARG A 74 -5.14 13.97 -19.10
C ARG A 74 -4.14 15.03 -19.52
N PHE A 75 -3.08 15.11 -18.75
CA PHE A 75 -2.00 16.07 -18.84
C PHE A 75 -0.70 15.29 -19.06
N ASP A 76 -0.17 15.31 -20.28
CA ASP A 76 1.03 14.56 -20.69
C ASP A 76 2.24 15.51 -20.85
N ASN A 77 3.44 14.97 -20.58
CA ASN A 77 4.74 15.64 -20.75
C ASN A 77 4.88 16.98 -20.00
N LEU A 78 4.50 17.01 -18.73
CA LEU A 78 4.63 18.19 -17.87
C LEU A 78 5.68 17.98 -16.80
N ASP A 79 6.57 18.96 -16.65
CA ASP A 79 7.56 18.97 -15.57
C ASP A 79 6.91 19.25 -14.21
N GLN A 80 5.85 20.07 -14.20
CA GLN A 80 5.18 20.54 -12.99
C GLN A 80 3.69 20.66 -13.20
N PHE A 81 2.91 19.99 -12.35
CA PHE A 81 1.47 20.20 -12.23
C PHE A 81 1.16 20.75 -10.84
N GLN A 82 0.53 21.92 -10.79
CA GLN A 82 0.13 22.57 -9.54
C GLN A 82 -1.34 23.00 -9.61
N VAL A 83 -2.08 22.70 -8.54
CA VAL A 83 -3.42 23.23 -8.32
C VAL A 83 -3.30 24.36 -7.32
N VAL A 84 -3.77 25.55 -7.67
CA VAL A 84 -3.74 26.75 -6.81
C VAL A 84 -5.16 27.18 -6.44
N ASN A 85 -5.33 27.73 -5.24
CA ASN A 85 -6.56 28.41 -4.83
C ASN A 85 -6.63 29.82 -5.47
N GLY A 86 -7.79 30.47 -5.46
CA GLY A 86 -7.97 31.86 -5.93
C GLY A 86 -7.11 32.91 -5.21
N LEU A 87 -6.54 32.57 -4.05
CA LEU A 87 -5.57 33.38 -3.32
C LEU A 87 -4.09 33.08 -3.68
N GLY A 88 -3.84 32.21 -4.66
CA GLY A 88 -2.49 31.82 -5.09
C GLY A 88 -1.81 30.73 -4.26
N LYS A 89 -2.44 30.23 -3.20
CA LYS A 89 -1.91 29.11 -2.38
C LYS A 89 -1.95 27.80 -3.17
N ILE A 90 -0.81 27.10 -3.27
CA ILE A 90 -0.72 25.75 -3.85
C ILE A 90 -1.47 24.75 -2.96
N LEU A 91 -2.50 24.11 -3.51
CA LEU A 91 -3.30 23.05 -2.91
C LEU A 91 -2.73 21.66 -3.22
N PHE A 92 -2.11 21.50 -4.39
CA PHE A 92 -1.50 20.24 -4.81
C PHE A 92 -0.31 20.52 -5.74
N SER A 93 0.76 19.73 -5.62
CA SER A 93 1.86 19.71 -6.57
C SER A 93 2.25 18.28 -6.89
N ALA A 94 2.40 17.95 -8.17
CA ALA A 94 2.86 16.62 -8.60
C ALA A 94 4.35 16.38 -8.29
N GLN A 95 5.18 17.43 -8.21
CA GLN A 95 6.59 17.31 -7.86
C GLN A 95 6.79 17.05 -6.36
N HIS A 96 5.95 17.67 -5.52
CA HIS A 96 5.98 17.52 -4.08
C HIS A 96 4.55 17.20 -3.60
N PRO A 97 4.10 15.94 -3.74
CA PRO A 97 2.75 15.54 -3.36
C PRO A 97 2.63 15.55 -1.83
N PHE A 98 2.33 16.73 -1.27
CA PHE A 98 1.98 16.89 0.13
C PHE A 98 0.45 16.90 0.24
N VAL A 99 -0.11 15.78 0.68
CA VAL A 99 -1.55 15.65 0.92
C VAL A 99 -1.78 15.51 2.42
N THR A 100 -2.53 16.43 2.99
CA THR A 100 -3.01 16.27 4.37
C THR A 100 -4.08 15.19 4.38
N ILE A 101 -3.81 14.09 5.07
CA ILE A 101 -4.80 13.02 5.27
C ILE A 101 -5.85 13.55 6.27
N ASP A 102 -7.05 13.82 5.78
CA ASP A 102 -8.21 14.19 6.59
C ASP A 102 -9.14 12.98 6.80
N ASN A 103 -10.21 13.20 7.55
CA ASN A 103 -11.25 12.21 7.84
C ASN A 103 -12.05 11.73 6.61
N LYS A 104 -11.87 12.33 5.43
CA LYS A 104 -12.52 11.90 4.19
C LYS A 104 -11.72 10.81 3.48
N ILE A 105 -10.41 10.72 3.75
CA ILE A 105 -9.53 9.69 3.15
C ILE A 105 -9.62 8.41 3.99
N LYS A 106 -10.39 7.44 3.50
CA LYS A 106 -10.61 6.15 4.19
C LYS A 106 -9.56 5.09 3.88
N GLN A 107 -8.88 5.19 2.73
CA GLN A 107 -7.96 4.18 2.25
C GLN A 107 -6.76 4.84 1.58
N ILE A 108 -5.57 4.34 1.92
CA ILE A 108 -4.31 4.73 1.30
C ILE A 108 -3.72 3.46 0.69
N ALA A 109 -3.58 3.45 -0.63
CA ALA A 109 -2.91 2.39 -1.37
C ALA A 109 -1.58 2.93 -1.89
N ALA A 110 -0.47 2.35 -1.44
CA ALA A 110 0.87 2.75 -1.84
C ALA A 110 1.80 1.53 -1.89
N ASN A 111 2.79 1.57 -2.77
CA ASN A 111 3.82 0.53 -2.86
C ASN A 111 4.71 0.51 -1.60
N TYR A 112 4.98 1.68 -1.03
CA TYR A 112 5.78 1.86 0.19
C TYR A 112 5.15 2.93 1.07
N ILE A 113 5.12 2.68 2.37
CA ILE A 113 4.71 3.65 3.39
C ILE A 113 5.84 3.74 4.41
N ILE A 114 6.45 4.91 4.50
CA ILE A 114 7.47 5.22 5.51
C ILE A 114 6.81 6.15 6.52
N THR A 115 6.63 5.67 7.75
CA THR A 115 6.02 6.44 8.84
C THR A 115 6.74 6.16 10.15
N ASN A 116 6.76 7.18 11.01
CA ASN A 116 7.34 7.07 12.35
C ASN A 116 6.44 6.27 13.31
N LYS A 117 5.12 6.25 13.05
CA LYS A 117 4.15 5.64 13.96
C LYS A 117 2.95 5.10 13.20
N ILE A 118 2.56 3.88 13.57
CA ILE A 118 1.29 3.26 13.19
C ILE A 118 0.50 3.07 14.48
N ARG A 119 -0.75 3.54 14.52
CA ARG A 119 -1.65 3.41 15.68
C ARG A 119 -3.07 3.19 15.20
N SER A 120 -3.87 2.48 15.98
CA SER A 120 -5.32 2.48 15.79
C SER A 120 -5.95 3.79 16.27
N PRO A 121 -7.19 4.08 15.83
CA PRO A 121 -8.05 5.06 16.47
C PRO A 121 -8.30 4.76 17.95
N ILE A 122 -8.82 5.76 18.65
CA ILE A 122 -9.21 5.61 20.07
C ILE A 122 -10.36 4.60 20.13
N ASP A 123 -10.28 3.67 21.09
CA ASP A 123 -11.26 2.60 21.32
C ASP A 123 -11.44 1.61 20.15
N GLU A 124 -10.49 1.58 19.22
CA GLU A 124 -10.47 0.64 18.10
C GLU A 124 -9.20 -0.22 18.07
N ASP A 125 -9.34 -1.43 17.52
CA ASP A 125 -8.25 -2.39 17.38
C ASP A 125 -7.36 -2.07 16.17
N LEU A 126 -6.04 -2.21 16.36
CA LEU A 126 -5.08 -2.18 15.26
C LEU A 126 -4.95 -3.60 14.66
N ILE A 127 -5.52 -3.79 13.48
CA ILE A 127 -5.47 -5.09 12.77
C ILE A 127 -4.45 -5.01 11.63
N ILE A 128 -3.43 -5.86 11.69
CA ILE A 128 -2.42 -6.01 10.63
C ILE A 128 -2.63 -7.36 9.96
N LYS A 129 -3.03 -7.35 8.67
CA LYS A 129 -3.16 -8.54 7.84
C LYS A 129 -2.08 -8.50 6.76
N ALA A 130 -1.24 -9.52 6.71
CA ALA A 130 -0.18 -9.65 5.73
C ALA A 130 0.04 -11.13 5.41
N GLU A 131 0.44 -11.43 4.18
CA GLU A 131 0.91 -12.76 3.79
C GLU A 131 2.25 -13.06 4.47
N ASN A 132 3.16 -12.08 4.48
CA ASN A 132 4.47 -12.17 5.12
C ASN A 132 4.71 -10.90 5.96
N ALA A 133 4.65 -11.03 7.28
CA ALA A 133 4.95 -9.96 8.22
C ALA A 133 6.35 -10.14 8.81
N ASN A 134 7.19 -9.09 8.74
CA ASN A 134 8.50 -9.07 9.37
C ASN A 134 8.65 -7.82 10.24
N LEU A 135 8.92 -8.02 11.53
CA LEU A 135 9.17 -6.95 12.48
C LEU A 135 10.67 -6.97 12.83
N ARG A 136 11.38 -5.94 12.39
CA ARG A 136 12.82 -5.77 12.63
C ARG A 136 13.07 -4.42 13.27
N GLY A 137 13.96 -4.38 14.25
CA GLY A 137 14.43 -3.13 14.86
C GLY A 137 15.94 -3.21 15.08
N ASN A 138 16.66 -2.18 14.62
CA ASN A 138 18.12 -2.09 14.82
C ASN A 138 18.50 -2.06 16.31
N GLY A 139 17.64 -1.46 17.14
CA GLY A 139 17.79 -1.45 18.61
C GLY A 139 17.10 -2.62 19.32
N GLY A 140 16.61 -3.62 18.57
CA GLY A 140 15.74 -4.68 19.08
C GLY A 140 14.25 -4.35 18.94
N VAL A 141 13.42 -5.30 19.36
CA VAL A 141 11.95 -5.20 19.32
C VAL A 141 11.42 -5.44 20.73
N GLN A 142 10.75 -4.44 21.30
CA GLN A 142 10.06 -4.56 22.59
C GLN A 142 8.56 -4.68 22.34
N MET A 143 7.95 -5.73 22.89
CA MET A 143 6.50 -5.95 22.85
C MET A 143 5.97 -5.99 24.28
N GLU A 144 4.99 -5.14 24.58
CA GLU A 144 4.34 -5.07 25.88
C GLU A 144 2.84 -5.22 25.71
N ALA A 145 2.26 -6.15 26.44
CA ALA A 145 0.82 -6.40 26.42
C ALA A 145 0.38 -7.03 27.74
N LYS A 146 -0.87 -6.76 28.14
CA LYS A 146 -1.52 -7.44 29.27
C LYS A 146 -1.64 -8.95 29.02
N LYS A 147 -1.86 -9.34 27.76
CA LYS A 147 -1.99 -10.72 27.32
C LYS A 147 -1.37 -10.85 25.92
N PHE A 148 -0.52 -11.86 25.75
CA PHE A 148 0.13 -12.14 24.48
C PHE A 148 -0.17 -13.58 24.08
N ASN A 149 -0.86 -13.74 22.95
CA ASN A 149 -1.25 -15.04 22.41
C ASN A 149 -0.58 -15.23 21.06
N LEU A 150 0.13 -16.34 20.89
CA LEU A 150 0.70 -16.75 19.62
C LEU A 150 0.09 -18.09 19.21
N THR A 151 -0.45 -18.12 17.99
CA THR A 151 -1.03 -19.33 17.40
C THR A 151 -0.45 -19.48 16.00
N ALA A 152 0.05 -20.66 15.67
CA ALA A 152 0.54 -20.99 14.35
C ALA A 152 -0.03 -22.33 13.91
N ALA A 153 -0.33 -22.49 12.62
CA ALA A 153 -0.87 -23.74 12.08
C ALA A 153 0.17 -24.87 12.09
N THR A 154 1.44 -24.54 11.84
CA THR A 154 2.51 -25.53 11.70
C THR A 154 3.47 -25.52 12.88
N SER A 155 4.15 -24.41 13.13
CA SER A 155 5.14 -24.31 14.21
C SER A 155 5.40 -22.89 14.67
N ILE A 156 5.85 -22.74 15.91
CA ILE A 156 6.39 -21.51 16.47
C ILE A 156 7.86 -21.79 16.80
N ASN A 157 8.78 -21.14 16.09
CA ASN A 157 10.22 -21.33 16.28
C ASN A 157 10.82 -20.08 16.93
N LEU A 158 11.40 -20.25 18.12
CA LEU A 158 12.16 -19.22 18.80
C LEU A 158 13.65 -19.54 18.64
N LYS A 159 14.36 -18.69 17.91
CA LYS A 159 15.80 -18.79 17.69
C LYS A 159 16.47 -17.51 18.15
N THR A 160 17.62 -17.67 18.77
CA THR A 160 18.51 -16.57 19.14
C THR A 160 19.78 -16.62 18.30
N SER A 161 20.60 -15.56 18.40
CA SER A 161 21.99 -15.59 17.95
C SER A 161 22.80 -16.59 18.77
N THR A 162 24.04 -16.87 18.35
CA THR A 162 24.97 -17.82 19.00
C THR A 162 25.10 -17.59 20.49
N ASP A 163 25.13 -16.33 20.92
CA ASP A 163 25.28 -15.93 22.33
C ASP A 163 23.97 -15.41 22.94
N GLY A 164 22.86 -15.48 22.20
CA GLY A 164 21.58 -14.99 22.66
C GLY A 164 20.88 -15.99 23.55
N THR A 165 20.18 -15.50 24.58
CA THR A 165 19.44 -16.35 25.52
C THR A 165 17.93 -16.18 25.40
N ILE A 166 17.19 -17.28 25.53
CA ILE A 166 15.72 -17.25 25.65
C ILE A 166 15.38 -17.42 27.13
N ARG A 167 14.84 -16.37 27.76
CA ARG A 167 14.40 -16.41 29.16
C ARG A 167 12.88 -16.31 29.26
N ILE A 168 12.24 -17.42 29.59
CA ILE A 168 10.80 -17.47 29.89
C ILE A 168 10.64 -17.40 31.40
N ASN A 169 10.08 -16.30 31.90
CA ASN A 169 9.79 -16.13 33.33
C ASN A 169 8.29 -15.98 33.54
N GLY A 170 7.73 -16.79 34.43
CA GLY A 170 6.31 -16.72 34.78
C GLY A 170 6.04 -17.47 36.08
N LYS A 171 5.01 -17.05 36.81
CA LYS A 171 4.59 -17.73 38.05
C LYS A 171 4.24 -19.20 37.84
N ARG A 172 3.71 -19.54 36.66
CA ARG A 172 3.34 -20.90 36.24
C ARG A 172 3.62 -21.05 34.75
N LEU A 173 4.30 -22.13 34.38
CA LEU A 173 4.52 -22.54 32.99
C LEU A 173 3.81 -23.87 32.76
N PHE A 174 3.05 -23.96 31.68
CA PHE A 174 2.40 -25.20 31.25
C PHE A 174 2.93 -25.56 29.87
N LEU A 175 3.54 -26.73 29.75
CA LEU A 175 4.04 -27.28 28.48
C LEU A 175 3.24 -28.54 28.18
N GLY A 176 2.55 -28.58 27.05
CA GLY A 176 1.79 -29.73 26.58
C GLY A 176 0.32 -29.45 26.27
N ASN A 177 -0.33 -30.41 25.63
CA ASN A 177 -1.76 -30.37 25.38
C ASN A 177 -2.51 -30.72 26.67
N ARG A 178 -3.32 -29.79 27.19
CA ARG A 178 -4.13 -30.02 28.41
C ARG A 178 -5.19 -31.13 28.27
N PHE A 179 -5.36 -31.72 27.08
CA PHE A 179 -6.49 -32.61 26.77
C PHE A 179 -6.16 -34.03 26.33
N ARG A 180 -4.88 -34.43 26.23
CA ARG A 180 -4.52 -35.85 26.03
C ARG A 180 -3.25 -36.17 26.79
N LEU A 181 -3.39 -36.89 27.91
CA LEU A 181 -2.35 -37.80 28.34
C LEU A 181 -2.13 -38.77 27.17
N LEU A 182 -0.90 -38.94 26.70
CA LEU A 182 -0.56 -40.08 25.84
C LEU A 182 -0.96 -41.33 26.64
N GLU A 183 -1.90 -42.11 26.11
CA GLU A 183 -2.32 -43.35 26.74
C GLU A 183 -1.09 -44.26 26.82
N VAL A 184 -0.64 -44.51 28.05
CA VAL A 184 0.36 -45.56 28.30
C VAL A 184 -0.41 -46.86 28.15
N SER A 185 -0.20 -47.56 27.03
CA SER A 185 -0.79 -48.88 26.83
C SER A 185 -0.39 -49.78 27.98
N THR A 186 -1.38 -50.36 28.68
CA THR A 186 -1.18 -51.33 29.77
C THR A 186 -0.79 -52.72 29.25
N SER A 187 -0.71 -52.91 27.93
CA SER A 187 -0.45 -54.20 27.31
C SER A 187 1.05 -54.55 27.34
N PRO A 188 1.44 -55.68 27.95
CA PRO A 188 2.83 -56.17 27.94
C PRO A 188 3.39 -56.43 26.52
N ALA A 189 2.50 -56.60 25.53
CA ALA A 189 2.86 -56.87 24.14
C ALA A 189 3.31 -55.62 23.35
N LEU A 190 3.17 -54.40 23.90
CA LEU A 190 3.62 -53.12 23.32
C LEU A 190 4.94 -52.63 23.95
N THR A 191 5.76 -53.56 24.41
CA THR A 191 7.18 -53.35 24.76
C THR A 191 8.04 -53.03 23.53
N ALA A 192 7.50 -53.11 22.31
CA ALA A 192 8.13 -52.60 21.12
C ALA A 192 8.40 -51.09 21.25
N SER A 193 9.67 -50.72 21.09
CA SER A 193 10.13 -49.33 21.05
C SER A 193 9.30 -48.56 20.03
N LEU A 194 8.38 -47.72 20.51
CA LEU A 194 7.86 -46.65 19.67
C LEU A 194 9.02 -45.68 19.48
N GLU A 195 9.29 -45.26 18.24
CA GLU A 195 10.28 -44.23 17.88
C GLU A 195 9.89 -42.82 18.40
N ALA A 196 9.31 -42.75 19.59
CA ALA A 196 8.85 -41.55 20.24
C ALA A 196 9.55 -41.43 21.59
N PHE A 197 10.01 -40.23 21.89
CA PHE A 197 10.66 -39.89 23.15
C PHE A 197 9.74 -39.02 24.00
N ARG A 198 9.71 -39.28 25.31
CA ARG A 198 9.02 -38.44 26.30
C ARG A 198 10.05 -37.63 27.06
N VAL A 199 9.81 -36.32 27.20
CA VAL A 199 10.60 -35.45 28.07
C VAL A 199 10.01 -35.47 29.48
N CYS A 200 10.84 -35.80 30.46
CA CYS A 200 10.52 -35.89 31.87
C CYS A 200 11.30 -34.83 32.67
N ILE A 201 10.76 -34.44 33.82
CA ILE A 201 11.36 -33.44 34.70
C ILE A 201 11.67 -34.07 36.07
N CYS A 202 12.88 -33.81 36.58
CA CYS A 202 13.24 -34.10 37.96
C CYS A 202 12.62 -33.05 38.88
N ASN A 203 11.71 -33.45 39.76
CA ASN A 203 11.20 -32.56 40.82
C ASN A 203 12.22 -32.48 41.97
N GLY A 204 13.21 -31.60 41.83
CA GLY A 204 14.22 -31.29 42.85
C GLY A 204 14.50 -29.79 42.93
N VAL A 205 15.46 -29.36 43.76
CA VAL A 205 15.84 -27.94 43.96
C VAL A 205 16.29 -27.28 42.64
N ARG A 206 16.83 -28.06 41.70
CA ARG A 206 17.13 -27.64 40.33
C ARG A 206 16.43 -28.57 39.33
N PRO A 207 15.37 -28.12 38.63
CA PRO A 207 14.67 -28.97 37.67
C PRO A 207 15.59 -29.29 36.50
N LYS A 208 15.90 -30.58 36.31
CA LYS A 208 16.64 -31.12 35.18
C LYS A 208 15.67 -31.85 34.25
N LEU A 209 15.89 -31.73 32.95
CA LEU A 209 15.13 -32.44 31.94
C LEU A 209 15.90 -33.69 31.49
N PHE A 210 15.20 -34.79 31.30
CA PHE A 210 15.75 -36.03 30.75
C PHE A 210 14.75 -36.67 29.80
N ILE A 211 15.23 -37.54 28.93
CA ILE A 211 14.43 -38.21 27.91
C ILE A 211 14.27 -39.69 28.29
N VAL A 212 13.06 -40.21 28.14
CA VAL A 212 12.76 -41.65 28.24
C VAL A 212 12.02 -42.11 26.99
N ASP A 213 12.10 -43.40 26.68
CA ASP A 213 11.27 -43.99 25.62
C ASP A 213 9.79 -43.71 25.90
N GLY A 214 9.01 -43.39 24.86
CA GLY A 214 7.64 -42.89 25.00
C GLY A 214 6.68 -43.84 25.71
N ASN A 215 6.98 -45.14 25.71
CA ASN A 215 6.22 -46.17 26.41
C ASN A 215 6.69 -46.43 27.86
N LYS A 216 7.75 -45.76 28.33
CA LYS A 216 8.29 -45.91 29.68
C LYS A 216 7.82 -44.79 30.61
N ASN A 217 7.65 -45.14 31.88
CA ASN A 217 7.40 -44.14 32.92
C ASN A 217 8.61 -43.22 33.08
N CYS A 218 8.35 -41.98 33.52
CA CYS A 218 9.39 -41.03 33.89
C CYS A 218 10.16 -41.53 35.12
N SER A 219 11.18 -42.36 34.88
CA SER A 219 12.11 -42.86 35.87
C SER A 219 13.53 -42.55 35.40
N ALA A 220 14.30 -41.85 36.22
CA ALA A 220 15.71 -41.57 35.96
C ALA A 220 16.57 -42.23 37.03
N ALA A 221 17.81 -42.58 36.65
CA ALA A 221 18.82 -42.95 37.63
C ALA A 221 19.01 -41.82 38.65
N THR A 222 19.30 -42.18 39.89
CA THR A 222 19.51 -41.22 41.00
C THR A 222 20.64 -40.22 40.71
N THR A 223 21.53 -40.51 39.76
CA THR A 223 22.58 -39.61 39.29
C THR A 223 22.04 -38.40 38.50
N VAL A 224 20.93 -38.55 37.79
CA VAL A 224 20.34 -37.50 36.95
C VAL A 224 19.45 -36.57 37.79
N CYS A 225 18.61 -37.13 38.66
CA CYS A 225 17.65 -36.37 39.49
C CYS A 225 18.13 -36.06 40.93
N LYS A 226 19.45 -36.00 41.17
CA LYS A 226 20.02 -35.37 42.38
C LYS A 226 19.82 -33.86 42.40
#